data_AF-A0A5C7GWJ3-F1
#
_entry.id   AF-A0A5C7GWJ3-F1
#
_cell.length_a   1.000
_cell.length_b   1.000
_cell.length_c   1.000
_cell.angle_alpha   90.00
_cell.angle_beta   90.00
_cell.angle_gamma   90.00
#
_symmetry.space_group_name_H-M   'P 1'
#
loop_
_entity.id
_entity.type
_entity.pdbx_description
1 polymer ?
#
loop_
_entity_poly.entity_id
_entity_poly.type
_entity_poly.pdbx_seq_one_letter_code
_entity_poly.pdbx_strand_id
1 'polypeptide(L)'
;MGVIKAAIGDALLTSMWVFSVPFLGVFTSIISTFLGVQTIPPPLLALFITTNLVTILVLIISLIGNFLGGASFNPSTTLSFYAAGLRSDSSLLSMAVRFPAQAAGGVGGVMAIMQGPKSLILKVWLLAMTTVGLIVSGSKYTGPSMNPANAFGWAYLNNWHNTWEIFYVYCISPFVGAILAAKIFQFLFASSPSPVKQKKA
;
A
#
# COMPACT_ATOMS: atom_id res chain seq x y z
N MET A 1 -14.48 -6.95 11.64
CA MET A 1 -14.24 -8.41 11.54
C MET A 1 -13.26 -8.85 12.64
N GLY A 2 -13.23 -10.13 13.06
CA GLY A 2 -12.27 -10.60 14.08
C GLY A 2 -10.80 -10.42 13.67
N VAL A 3 -9.94 -10.01 14.61
CA VAL A 3 -8.56 -9.55 14.37
C VAL A 3 -7.71 -10.55 13.56
N ILE A 4 -7.77 -11.84 13.89
CA ILE A 4 -6.99 -12.88 13.19
C ILE A 4 -7.39 -12.99 11.71
N LYS A 5 -8.70 -12.97 11.40
CA LYS A 5 -9.17 -12.98 10.01
C LYS A 5 -8.74 -11.71 9.25
N ALA A 6 -8.70 -10.56 9.94
CA ALA A 6 -8.22 -9.32 9.35
C ALA A 6 -6.70 -9.34 9.10
N ALA A 7 -5.92 -9.94 10.00
CA ALA A 7 -4.47 -10.14 9.82
C ALA A 7 -4.14 -11.12 8.68
N ILE A 8 -4.92 -12.20 8.51
CA ILE A 8 -4.78 -13.11 7.37
C ILE A 8 -5.10 -12.39 6.05
N GLY A 9 -6.20 -11.63 5.99
CA GLY A 9 -6.55 -10.85 4.81
C GLY A 9 -5.50 -9.80 4.47
N ASP A 10 -5.02 -9.08 5.48
CA ASP A 10 -3.92 -8.13 5.39
C ASP A 10 -2.65 -8.77 4.79
N ALA A 11 -2.23 -9.93 5.29
CA ALA A 11 -1.11 -10.68 4.76
C ALA A 11 -1.30 -11.00 3.26
N LEU A 12 -2.45 -11.58 2.90
CA LEU A 12 -2.77 -11.93 1.51
C LEU A 12 -2.72 -10.72 0.57
N LEU A 13 -3.29 -9.58 0.98
CA LEU A 13 -3.22 -8.36 0.17
C LEU A 13 -1.81 -7.80 0.04
N THR A 14 -1.01 -7.84 1.11
CA THR A 14 0.40 -7.43 1.03
C THR A 14 1.18 -8.37 0.10
N SER A 15 0.90 -9.67 0.11
CA SER A 15 1.45 -10.61 -0.87
C SER A 15 1.12 -10.17 -2.30
N MET A 16 -0.15 -9.90 -2.59
CA MET A 16 -0.60 -9.47 -3.92
C MET A 16 0.02 -8.13 -4.35
N TRP A 17 0.25 -7.20 -3.43
CA TRP A 17 0.95 -5.95 -3.72
C TRP A 17 2.41 -6.18 -4.09
N VAL A 18 3.17 -6.88 -3.23
CA VAL A 18 4.61 -7.08 -3.42
C VAL A 18 4.93 -7.98 -4.61
N PHE A 19 4.09 -8.99 -4.89
CA PHE A 19 4.09 -9.76 -6.16
C PHE A 19 4.13 -8.84 -7.37
N SER A 20 3.29 -7.81 -7.37
CA SER A 20 2.85 -7.15 -8.60
C SER A 20 3.62 -5.88 -8.95
N VAL A 21 4.20 -5.22 -7.95
CA VAL A 21 4.96 -3.97 -8.15
C VAL A 21 6.11 -4.12 -9.17
N PRO A 22 6.94 -5.19 -9.17
CA PRO A 22 8.02 -5.35 -10.15
C PRO A 22 7.55 -5.35 -11.61
N PHE A 23 6.37 -5.92 -11.89
CA PHE A 23 5.82 -6.00 -13.25
C PHE A 23 5.38 -4.64 -13.81
N LEU A 24 5.14 -3.63 -12.97
CA LEU A 24 4.71 -2.30 -13.39
C LEU A 24 5.72 -1.66 -14.35
N GLY A 25 7.01 -1.70 -14.03
CA GLY A 25 8.07 -1.13 -14.88
C GLY A 25 8.20 -1.88 -16.21
N VAL A 26 8.07 -3.21 -16.18
CA VAL A 26 8.10 -4.06 -17.38
C VAL A 26 6.93 -3.74 -18.31
N PHE A 27 5.69 -3.68 -17.78
CA PHE A 27 4.52 -3.32 -18.57
C PHE A 27 4.56 -1.86 -19.05
N THR A 28 5.08 -0.91 -18.25
CA THR A 28 5.29 0.47 -18.71
C THR A 28 6.23 0.51 -19.92
N SER A 29 7.35 -0.22 -19.87
CA SER A 29 8.32 -0.28 -20.97
C SER A 29 7.75 -0.92 -22.23
N ILE A 30 7.01 -2.03 -22.09
CA ILE A 30 6.33 -2.69 -23.23
C ILE A 30 5.29 -1.76 -23.87
N ILE A 31 4.48 -1.07 -23.07
CA ILE A 31 3.42 -0.18 -23.57
C ILE A 31 4.01 1.10 -24.18
N SER A 32 5.03 1.72 -23.57
CA SER A 32 5.68 2.90 -24.15
C SER A 32 6.41 2.56 -25.47
N THR A 33 6.97 1.36 -25.57
CA THR A 33 7.56 0.81 -26.80
C THR A 33 6.51 0.61 -27.88
N PHE A 34 5.42 -0.10 -27.56
CA PHE A 34 4.32 -0.38 -28.51
C PHE A 34 3.64 0.90 -29.03
N LEU A 35 3.47 1.91 -28.18
CA LEU A 35 2.88 3.20 -28.56
C LEU A 35 3.88 4.15 -29.25
N GLY A 36 5.16 3.77 -29.39
CA GLY A 36 6.21 4.60 -30.01
C GLY A 36 6.62 5.84 -29.19
N VAL A 37 6.13 6.01 -27.96
CA VAL A 37 6.30 7.23 -27.15
C VAL A 37 7.62 7.29 -26.36
N GLN A 38 8.54 6.34 -26.60
CA GLN A 38 9.84 6.22 -25.90
C GLN A 38 10.72 7.47 -25.98
N THR A 39 10.60 8.24 -27.06
CA THR A 39 11.43 9.41 -27.37
C THR A 39 10.88 10.73 -26.81
N ILE A 40 9.63 10.73 -26.35
CA ILE A 40 9.01 11.88 -25.70
C ILE A 40 9.58 11.98 -24.27
N PRO A 41 9.94 13.18 -23.75
CA PRO A 41 10.68 13.33 -22.49
C PRO A 41 10.19 12.40 -21.36
N PRO A 42 11.08 11.58 -20.76
CA PRO A 42 10.69 10.43 -19.92
C PRO A 42 9.65 10.63 -18.81
N PRO A 43 9.50 11.77 -18.10
CA PRO A 43 8.49 11.87 -17.05
C PRO A 43 7.05 11.65 -17.56
N LEU A 44 6.49 12.53 -18.38
CA LEU A 44 5.02 12.68 -18.40
C LEU A 44 4.26 11.46 -18.95
N LEU A 45 4.70 10.88 -20.07
CA LEU A 45 3.98 9.73 -20.67
C LEU A 45 4.30 8.39 -19.99
N ALA A 46 5.55 8.15 -19.59
CA ALA A 46 5.88 6.94 -18.84
C ALA A 46 5.21 6.93 -17.45
N LEU A 47 5.10 8.09 -16.80
CA LEU A 47 4.32 8.23 -15.57
C LEU A 47 2.83 8.06 -15.80
N PHE A 48 2.25 8.58 -16.88
CA PHE A 48 0.85 8.34 -17.21
C PHE A 48 0.55 6.85 -17.40
N ILE A 49 1.38 6.13 -18.17
CA ILE A 49 1.26 4.67 -18.38
C ILE A 49 1.42 3.93 -17.04
N THR A 50 2.50 4.21 -16.28
CA THR A 50 2.76 3.58 -14.97
C THR A 50 1.60 3.80 -14.01
N THR A 51 1.01 4.99 -14.00
CA THR A 51 -0.08 5.33 -13.10
C THR A 51 -1.36 4.56 -13.44
N ASN A 52 -1.71 4.45 -14.72
CA ASN A 52 -2.84 3.61 -15.15
C ASN A 52 -2.61 2.12 -14.82
N LEU A 53 -1.36 1.62 -14.86
CA LEU A 53 -1.02 0.27 -14.42
C LEU A 53 -1.14 0.08 -12.89
N VAL A 54 -0.61 1.03 -12.11
CA VAL A 54 -0.76 1.03 -10.64
C VAL A 54 -2.24 1.12 -10.24
N THR A 55 -3.06 1.83 -11.01
CA THR A 55 -4.53 1.84 -10.83
C THR A 55 -5.07 0.43 -10.89
N ILE A 56 -4.84 -0.26 -12.00
CA ILE A 56 -5.43 -1.57 -12.25
C ILE A 56 -4.94 -2.59 -11.21
N LEU A 57 -3.72 -2.43 -10.70
CA LEU A 57 -3.11 -3.24 -9.64
C LEU A 57 -3.71 -3.00 -8.25
N VAL A 58 -3.58 -1.79 -7.68
CA VAL A 58 -4.14 -1.47 -6.35
C VAL A 58 -5.66 -1.71 -6.34
N LEU A 59 -6.23 -1.76 -7.56
CA LEU A 59 -7.48 -2.30 -8.05
C LEU A 59 -8.15 -3.42 -7.27
N ILE A 60 -8.24 -4.55 -7.95
CA ILE A 60 -8.00 -5.91 -7.45
C ILE A 60 -7.77 -5.93 -5.92
N ILE A 61 -6.63 -5.41 -5.45
CA ILE A 61 -6.23 -5.47 -4.03
C ILE A 61 -7.22 -4.74 -3.11
N SER A 62 -7.70 -3.56 -3.48
CA SER A 62 -8.67 -2.79 -2.69
C SER A 62 -10.07 -3.42 -2.72
N LEU A 63 -10.46 -4.08 -3.82
CA LEU A 63 -11.72 -4.83 -3.89
C LEU A 63 -11.69 -6.03 -2.96
N ILE A 64 -10.63 -6.83 -3.08
CA ILE A 64 -10.40 -8.03 -2.28
C ILE A 64 -10.27 -7.63 -0.82
N GLY A 65 -9.67 -6.48 -0.49
CA GLY A 65 -9.62 -5.96 0.88
C GLY A 65 -10.98 -5.58 1.46
N ASN A 66 -11.87 -4.99 0.65
CA ASN A 66 -13.25 -4.74 1.08
C ASN A 66 -14.04 -6.05 1.26
N PHE A 67 -13.86 -7.03 0.36
CA PHE A 67 -14.48 -8.37 0.46
C PHE A 67 -13.96 -9.15 1.69
N LEU A 68 -12.65 -9.08 1.97
CA LEU A 68 -11.99 -9.57 3.18
C LEU A 68 -12.19 -8.64 4.39
N GLY A 69 -13.38 -8.03 4.51
CA GLY A 69 -13.84 -7.35 5.72
C GLY A 69 -12.98 -6.16 6.19
N GLY A 70 -12.38 -5.41 5.26
CA GLY A 70 -11.52 -4.26 5.57
C GLY A 70 -10.04 -4.63 5.76
N ALA A 71 -9.54 -5.60 4.99
CA ALA A 71 -8.11 -5.87 4.89
C ALA A 71 -7.34 -4.73 4.16
N SER A 72 -6.04 -4.62 4.42
CA SER A 72 -5.13 -3.58 3.94
C SER A 72 -3.75 -4.16 3.64
N PHE A 73 -3.14 -3.72 2.54
CA PHE A 73 -1.81 -4.16 2.08
C PHE A 73 -0.64 -3.30 2.58
N ASN A 74 -0.93 -2.20 3.28
CA ASN A 74 0.07 -1.22 3.72
C ASN A 74 -0.11 -0.87 5.21
N PRO A 75 0.90 -1.10 6.08
CA PRO A 75 0.80 -0.82 7.51
C PRO A 75 0.54 0.67 7.79
N SER A 76 1.19 1.57 7.04
CA SER A 76 1.02 3.01 7.17
C SER A 76 -0.39 3.46 6.81
N THR A 77 -1.01 2.91 5.76
CA THR A 77 -2.43 3.17 5.43
C THR A 77 -3.37 2.61 6.50
N THR A 78 -3.02 1.45 7.06
CA THR A 78 -3.78 0.83 8.16
C THR A 78 -3.77 1.72 9.40
N LEU A 79 -2.62 2.33 9.71
CA LEU A 79 -2.42 3.22 10.85
C LEU A 79 -3.01 4.62 10.64
N SER A 80 -2.89 5.21 9.44
CA SER A 80 -3.48 6.52 9.15
C SER A 80 -5.01 6.48 9.23
N PHE A 81 -5.66 5.43 8.72
CA PHE A 81 -7.11 5.27 8.85
C PHE A 81 -7.56 5.07 10.30
N TYR A 82 -6.75 4.42 11.14
CA TYR A 82 -6.99 4.36 12.58
C TYR A 82 -6.83 5.74 13.25
N ALA A 83 -5.71 6.43 13.01
CA ALA A 83 -5.43 7.76 13.57
C ALA A 83 -6.43 8.84 13.11
N ALA A 84 -6.98 8.70 11.91
CA ALA A 84 -8.04 9.53 11.34
C ALA A 84 -9.45 9.23 11.89
N GLY A 85 -9.62 8.16 12.70
CA GLY A 85 -10.92 7.74 13.22
C GLY A 85 -11.81 7.00 12.21
N LEU A 86 -11.30 6.75 11.00
CA LEU A 86 -12.02 6.07 9.90
C LEU A 86 -12.12 4.54 10.11
N ARG A 87 -11.55 4.02 11.21
CA ARG A 87 -11.65 2.62 11.66
C ARG A 87 -12.07 2.56 13.13
N SER A 88 -13.31 2.98 13.40
CA SER A 88 -13.91 3.01 14.75
C SER A 88 -14.17 1.62 15.38
N ASP A 89 -14.02 0.54 14.61
CA ASP A 89 -14.10 -0.86 15.08
C ASP A 89 -12.74 -1.44 15.50
N SER A 90 -11.66 -0.67 15.35
CA SER A 90 -10.28 -1.15 15.46
C SER A 90 -9.56 -0.60 16.69
N SER A 91 -8.60 -1.38 17.21
CA SER A 91 -7.78 -1.02 18.37
C SER A 91 -6.28 -1.06 18.06
N LEU A 92 -5.44 -0.45 18.91
CA LEU A 92 -3.98 -0.55 18.81
C LEU A 92 -3.49 -2.01 18.83
N LEU A 93 -4.11 -2.87 19.64
CA LEU A 93 -3.82 -4.31 19.66
C LEU A 93 -4.14 -4.99 18.31
N SER A 94 -5.21 -4.55 17.63
CA SER A 94 -5.52 -5.00 16.27
C SER A 94 -4.44 -4.60 15.27
N MET A 95 -3.85 -3.39 15.40
CA MET A 95 -2.72 -2.96 14.57
C MET A 95 -1.46 -3.79 14.85
N ALA A 96 -1.14 -4.02 16.13
CA ALA A 96 0.03 -4.80 16.54
C ALA A 96 0.01 -6.25 16.04
N VAL A 97 -1.17 -6.88 15.92
CA VAL A 97 -1.33 -8.22 15.33
C VAL A 97 -1.32 -8.18 13.79
N ARG A 98 -1.80 -7.09 13.18
CA ARG A 98 -1.89 -6.94 11.72
C ARG A 98 -0.56 -6.62 11.06
N PHE A 99 0.32 -5.83 11.68
CA PHE A 99 1.60 -5.44 11.04
C PHE A 99 2.57 -6.62 10.78
N PRO A 100 2.79 -7.57 11.72
CA PRO A 100 3.60 -8.76 11.45
C PRO A 100 3.01 -9.63 10.32
N ALA A 101 1.68 -9.72 10.25
CA ALA A 101 1.00 -10.44 9.19
C ALA A 101 1.17 -9.76 7.81
N GLN A 102 1.08 -8.42 7.74
CA GLN A 102 1.43 -7.69 6.51
C GLN A 102 2.89 -7.92 6.11
N ALA A 103 3.84 -7.87 7.05
CA ALA A 103 5.26 -8.14 6.77
C ALA A 103 5.51 -9.57 6.26
N ALA A 104 4.90 -10.59 6.87
CA ALA A 104 4.94 -11.97 6.39
C ALA A 104 4.26 -12.11 5.01
N GLY A 105 3.19 -11.36 4.77
CA GLY A 105 2.57 -11.20 3.45
C GLY A 105 3.54 -10.63 2.42
N GLY A 106 4.32 -9.60 2.76
CA GLY A 106 5.34 -9.04 1.87
C GLY A 106 6.36 -10.08 1.41
N VAL A 107 6.86 -10.93 2.31
CA VAL A 107 7.73 -12.07 1.98
C VAL A 107 7.00 -13.10 1.10
N GLY A 108 5.77 -13.46 1.48
CA GLY A 108 4.91 -14.35 0.70
C GLY A 108 4.62 -13.85 -0.72
N GLY A 109 4.53 -12.54 -0.91
CA GLY A 109 4.32 -11.88 -2.19
C GLY A 109 5.45 -12.08 -3.18
N VAL A 110 6.70 -11.99 -2.72
CA VAL A 110 7.87 -12.24 -3.58
C VAL A 110 7.92 -13.73 -3.97
N MET A 111 7.64 -14.65 -3.05
CA MET A 111 7.54 -16.08 -3.38
C MET A 111 6.38 -16.40 -4.33
N ALA A 112 5.27 -15.64 -4.23
CA ALA A 112 4.05 -15.92 -4.98
C ALA A 112 4.09 -15.53 -6.46
N ILE A 113 5.13 -14.84 -6.96
CA ILE A 113 5.30 -14.18 -8.28
C ILE A 113 4.95 -15.01 -9.55
N MET A 114 4.52 -16.27 -9.40
CA MET A 114 4.51 -17.30 -10.42
C MET A 114 3.21 -17.44 -11.25
N GLN A 115 2.04 -16.84 -10.90
CA GLN A 115 0.77 -16.88 -11.69
C GLN A 115 -0.34 -15.91 -11.15
N GLY A 116 -1.26 -15.35 -11.98
CA GLY A 116 -2.48 -14.64 -11.47
C GLY A 116 -3.40 -13.79 -12.41
N PRO A 117 -4.53 -13.20 -11.89
CA PRO A 117 -5.65 -12.56 -12.66
C PRO A 117 -6.09 -11.10 -12.26
N LYS A 118 -7.24 -10.59 -12.78
CA LYS A 118 -7.75 -9.16 -12.78
C LYS A 118 -9.33 -9.11 -12.85
N SER A 119 -10.16 -8.05 -12.65
CA SER A 119 -10.15 -6.71 -11.98
C SER A 119 -11.56 -5.97 -12.10
N LEU A 120 -12.00 -5.12 -11.15
CA LEU A 120 -13.22 -4.22 -11.24
C LEU A 120 -12.90 -2.74 -10.91
N ILE A 121 -13.21 -1.76 -11.79
CA ILE A 121 -12.18 -0.80 -12.27
C ILE A 121 -12.10 0.66 -11.71
N LEU A 122 -13.07 1.24 -11.00
CA LEU A 122 -13.02 2.70 -10.69
C LEU A 122 -12.22 3.18 -9.45
N LYS A 123 -12.52 2.66 -8.24
CA LYS A 123 -12.23 3.35 -6.94
C LYS A 123 -10.77 3.72 -6.63
N VAL A 124 -9.82 3.21 -7.40
CA VAL A 124 -8.38 3.30 -7.11
C VAL A 124 -7.62 4.16 -8.10
N TRP A 125 -8.24 4.61 -9.19
CA TRP A 125 -7.56 5.49 -10.16
C TRP A 125 -6.95 6.74 -9.47
N LEU A 126 -7.58 7.20 -8.39
CA LEU A 126 -7.07 8.25 -7.49
C LEU A 126 -5.90 7.80 -6.59
N LEU A 127 -5.98 6.61 -5.96
CA LEU A 127 -4.96 6.10 -5.02
C LEU A 127 -3.63 5.77 -5.72
N ALA A 128 -3.70 5.35 -6.98
CA ALA A 128 -2.55 5.09 -7.82
C ALA A 128 -1.79 6.36 -8.25
N MET A 129 -2.51 7.42 -8.65
CA MET A 129 -1.93 8.74 -8.92
C MET A 129 -1.09 9.24 -7.73
N THR A 130 -1.65 9.16 -6.52
CA THR A 130 -0.96 9.57 -5.28
C THR A 130 0.27 8.71 -5.01
N THR A 131 0.15 7.39 -5.23
CA THR A 131 1.25 6.43 -5.00
C THR A 131 2.40 6.66 -5.97
N VAL A 132 2.15 6.77 -7.28
CA VAL A 132 3.20 7.03 -8.28
C VAL A 132 3.86 8.39 -8.06
N GLY A 133 3.11 9.45 -7.77
CA GLY A 133 3.69 10.77 -7.50
C GLY A 133 4.70 10.75 -6.34
N LEU A 134 4.35 10.09 -5.23
CA LEU A 134 5.20 10.00 -4.04
C LEU A 134 6.37 9.00 -4.21
N ILE A 135 6.18 7.92 -4.97
CA ILE A 135 7.27 7.04 -5.43
C ILE A 135 8.33 7.86 -6.18
N VAL A 136 7.90 8.70 -7.14
CA VAL A 136 8.79 9.49 -7.99
C VAL A 136 9.55 10.54 -7.19
N SER A 137 8.87 11.31 -6.33
CA SER A 137 9.54 12.33 -5.50
C SER A 137 10.47 11.71 -4.46
N GLY A 138 10.08 10.59 -3.84
CA GLY A 138 10.88 9.91 -2.81
C GLY A 138 12.09 9.13 -3.35
N SER A 139 12.03 8.68 -4.60
CA SER A 139 13.04 7.81 -5.23
C SER A 139 14.49 8.28 -5.08
N LYS A 140 14.72 9.60 -5.08
CA LYS A 140 16.05 10.23 -5.02
C LYS A 140 16.69 10.26 -3.62
N TYR A 141 15.94 9.95 -2.56
CA TYR A 141 16.41 10.10 -1.18
C TYR A 141 16.73 8.76 -0.53
N THR A 142 15.76 7.86 -0.45
CA THR A 142 15.84 6.56 0.24
C THR A 142 15.20 5.44 -0.59
N GLY A 143 14.99 5.69 -1.89
CA GLY A 143 14.06 4.89 -2.67
C GLY A 143 12.59 5.07 -2.23
N PRO A 144 11.65 4.47 -2.95
CA PRO A 144 10.23 4.84 -2.88
C PRO A 144 9.42 4.06 -1.80
N SER A 145 10.00 3.89 -0.61
CA SER A 145 9.52 2.91 0.36
C SER A 145 8.46 3.45 1.34
N MET A 146 7.22 3.55 0.86
CA MET A 146 6.04 4.04 1.62
C MET A 146 5.22 2.94 2.31
N ASN A 147 5.75 1.72 2.39
CA ASN A 147 5.07 0.55 2.93
C ASN A 147 6.08 -0.30 3.72
N PRO A 148 6.09 -0.22 5.06
CA PRO A 148 7.02 -0.96 5.90
C PRO A 148 7.07 -2.47 5.65
N ALA A 149 5.94 -3.09 5.29
CA ALA A 149 5.88 -4.52 5.02
C ALA A 149 6.52 -4.90 3.68
N ASN A 150 6.37 -4.06 2.64
CA ASN A 150 7.13 -4.21 1.40
C ASN A 150 8.63 -4.00 1.63
N ALA A 151 8.99 -2.96 2.40
CA ALA A 151 10.39 -2.69 2.75
C ALA A 151 11.03 -3.89 3.44
N PHE A 152 10.36 -4.45 4.44
CA PHE A 152 10.83 -5.59 5.22
C PHE A 152 10.97 -6.86 4.37
N GLY A 153 10.06 -7.11 3.42
CA GLY A 153 10.19 -8.23 2.46
C GLY A 153 11.49 -8.17 1.66
N TRP A 154 11.83 -7.01 1.10
CA TRP A 154 13.09 -6.81 0.38
C TRP A 154 14.32 -6.83 1.31
N ALA A 155 14.22 -6.29 2.52
CA ALA A 155 15.31 -6.32 3.50
C ALA A 155 15.59 -7.74 4.02
N TYR A 156 14.57 -8.59 4.09
CA TYR A 156 14.71 -10.00 4.48
C TYR A 156 15.53 -10.77 3.46
N LEU A 157 15.12 -10.70 2.18
CA LEU A 157 15.77 -11.38 1.06
C LEU A 157 17.22 -10.92 0.83
N ASN A 158 17.51 -9.64 1.08
CA ASN A 158 18.85 -9.07 0.95
C ASN A 158 19.65 -9.08 2.29
N ASN A 159 19.19 -9.81 3.31
CA ASN A 159 19.87 -10.01 4.60
C ASN A 159 20.22 -8.74 5.40
N TRP A 160 19.48 -7.63 5.23
CA TRP A 160 19.64 -6.39 6.01
C TRP A 160 18.42 -6.05 6.90
N HIS A 161 17.51 -7.00 7.08
CA HIS A 161 16.30 -6.89 7.92
C HIS A 161 16.54 -6.67 9.43
N ASN A 162 17.79 -6.74 9.87
CA ASN A 162 18.23 -6.50 11.26
C ASN A 162 18.93 -5.14 11.45
N THR A 163 19.08 -4.33 10.40
CA THR A 163 19.79 -3.04 10.46
C THR A 163 18.95 -1.92 11.06
N TRP A 164 19.59 -0.91 11.63
CA TRP A 164 18.88 0.28 12.12
C TRP A 164 18.17 1.08 11.00
N GLU A 165 18.61 0.94 9.75
CA GLU A 165 17.99 1.61 8.60
C GLU A 165 16.56 1.08 8.33
N ILE A 166 16.36 -0.25 8.31
CA ILE A 166 15.03 -0.86 8.15
C ILE A 166 14.07 -0.46 9.28
N PHE A 167 14.58 -0.26 10.50
CA PHE A 167 13.75 0.22 11.63
C PHE A 167 13.42 1.72 11.54
N TYR A 168 14.42 2.62 11.43
CA TYR A 168 14.16 4.06 11.50
C TYR A 168 13.63 4.65 10.19
N VAL A 169 14.29 4.36 9.06
CA VAL A 169 14.00 5.00 7.76
C VAL A 169 12.74 4.39 7.14
N TYR A 170 12.58 3.06 7.22
CA TYR A 170 11.56 2.35 6.46
C TYR A 170 10.39 1.78 7.27
N CYS A 171 10.51 1.69 8.61
CA CYS A 171 9.37 1.36 9.48
C CYS A 171 8.83 2.60 10.20
N ILE A 172 9.65 3.24 11.06
CA ILE A 172 9.20 4.35 11.93
C ILE A 172 8.78 5.57 11.11
N SER A 173 9.60 6.03 10.16
CA SER A 173 9.34 7.26 9.42
C SER A 173 8.02 7.21 8.60
N PRO A 174 7.70 6.12 7.87
CA PRO A 174 6.40 5.97 7.21
C PRO A 174 5.20 5.87 8.17
N PHE A 175 5.37 5.44 9.42
CA PHE A 175 4.30 5.50 10.43
C PHE A 175 4.09 6.92 10.96
N VAL A 176 5.16 7.64 11.28
CA VAL A 176 5.10 9.05 11.74
C VAL A 176 4.46 9.93 10.67
N GLY A 177 4.91 9.82 9.41
CA GLY A 177 4.33 10.55 8.28
C GLY A 177 2.84 10.22 8.05
N ALA A 178 2.45 8.96 8.21
CA ALA A 178 1.06 8.53 8.06
C ALA A 178 0.13 9.03 9.18
N ILE A 179 0.61 9.06 10.43
CA ILE A 179 -0.12 9.67 11.56
C ILE A 179 -0.23 11.18 11.36
N LEU A 180 0.86 11.86 10.98
CA LEU A 180 0.88 13.30 10.75
C LEU A 180 -0.07 13.70 9.62
N ALA A 181 -0.05 13.00 8.49
CA ALA A 181 -0.98 13.21 7.38
C ALA A 181 -2.45 13.00 7.80
N ALA A 182 -2.73 11.97 8.61
CA ALA A 182 -4.06 11.75 9.17
C ALA A 182 -4.51 12.88 10.10
N LYS A 183 -3.60 13.43 10.92
CA LYS A 183 -3.89 14.56 11.83
C LYS A 183 -4.06 15.87 11.09
N ILE A 184 -3.27 16.14 10.04
CA ILE A 184 -3.45 17.29 9.15
C ILE A 184 -4.78 17.18 8.41
N PHE A 185 -5.14 15.99 7.89
CA PHE A 185 -6.45 15.78 7.26
C PHE A 185 -7.60 16.01 8.24
N GLN A 186 -7.51 15.53 9.48
CA GLN A 186 -8.48 15.85 10.52
C GLN A 186 -8.57 17.36 10.78
N PHE A 187 -7.44 18.04 10.97
CA PHE A 187 -7.41 19.48 11.25
C PHE A 187 -8.01 20.33 10.11
N LEU A 188 -7.75 19.97 8.85
CA LEU A 188 -8.22 20.73 7.68
C LEU A 188 -9.65 20.40 7.25
N PHE A 189 -10.15 19.18 7.51
CA PHE A 189 -11.42 18.71 6.93
C PHE A 189 -12.45 18.15 7.93
N ALA A 190 -12.10 17.95 9.22
CA ALA A 190 -13.03 17.40 10.20
C ALA A 190 -13.87 18.48 10.90
N SER A 191 -14.95 18.90 10.23
CA SER A 191 -16.23 18.91 10.94
C SER A 191 -16.67 17.45 11.13
N SER A 192 -16.92 17.04 12.37
CA SER A 192 -16.87 15.64 12.78
C SER A 192 -17.79 14.69 11.99
N PRO A 193 -17.30 13.53 11.50
CA PRO A 193 -18.16 12.38 11.29
C PRO A 193 -18.63 11.88 12.67
N SER A 194 -19.92 12.07 12.98
CA SER A 194 -20.51 11.60 14.23
C SER A 194 -20.28 10.09 14.42
N PRO A 195 -19.98 9.62 15.65
CA PRO A 195 -19.77 8.21 15.90
C PRO A 195 -21.05 7.43 15.60
N VAL A 196 -21.00 6.59 14.55
CA VAL A 196 -22.12 5.71 14.18
C VAL A 196 -22.37 4.75 15.36
N LYS A 197 -23.47 4.98 16.08
CA LYS A 197 -23.85 4.17 17.24
C LYS A 197 -23.87 2.70 16.84
N GLN A 198 -23.07 1.88 17.53
CA GLN A 198 -23.12 0.42 17.37
C GLN A 198 -24.54 -0.06 17.67
N LYS A 199 -25.24 -0.56 16.65
CA LYS A 199 -26.37 -1.47 16.89
C LYS A 199 -25.80 -2.74 17.47
N LYS A 200 -26.07 -3.00 18.75
CA LYS A 200 -25.90 -4.33 19.33
C LYS A 200 -26.85 -5.30 18.60
N ALA A 201 -26.31 -6.47 18.29
CA ALA A 201 -27.02 -7.69 17.93
C ALA A 201 -26.37 -8.81 18.76
#